data_AF-A0AA88JRI9-F1
#
_entry.id   AF-A0AA88JRI9-F1
#
_cell.length_a   1.000
_cell.length_b   1.000
_cell.length_c   1.000
_cell.angle_alpha   90.00
_cell.angle_beta   90.00
_cell.angle_gamma   90.00
#
_symmetry.space_group_name_H-M   'P 1'
#
loop_
_entity.id
_entity.type
_entity.pdbx_description
1 polymer ?
#
loop_
_entity_poly.entity_id
_entity_poly.type
_entity_poly.pdbx_seq_one_letter_code
_entity_poly.pdbx_strand_id
1 'polypeptide(L)'
;MDTDKEGLSVRVWAIDRDGDLEPLISADESHFRGSVPDVGDTYVMWHLHDAYQFYSVQRRYFIDSVDNDHGWCVIVREIESAPQMEAVVKEWGEETRFWRDISKAEEDERNRSLQAERTRLTREKAGNNPPDNAQSKSIKINKSRTTRT
;
A
#
# COMPACT_ATOMS: atom_id res chain seq x y z
N MET A 1 -12.68 16.86 7.89
CA MET A 1 -13.69 16.83 6.82
C MET A 1 -13.06 16.06 5.69
N ASP A 2 -13.08 14.74 5.82
CA ASP A 2 -12.67 13.86 4.73
C ASP A 2 -13.93 13.65 3.90
N THR A 3 -14.03 14.42 2.81
CA THR A 3 -15.02 14.21 1.77
C THR A 3 -14.97 12.77 1.37
N ASP A 4 -16.09 12.08 1.54
CA ASP A 4 -16.42 10.82 0.89
C ASP A 4 -15.88 10.89 -0.54
N LYS A 5 -14.75 10.23 -0.79
CA LYS A 5 -14.37 9.95 -2.16
C LYS A 5 -15.40 8.95 -2.61
N GLU A 6 -16.42 9.44 -3.31
CA GLU A 6 -17.29 8.67 -4.19
C GLU A 6 -16.40 7.99 -5.22
N GLY A 7 -15.67 6.97 -4.77
CA GLY A 7 -14.82 6.15 -5.60
C GLY A 7 -15.77 5.34 -6.47
N LEU A 8 -15.83 5.70 -7.75
CA LEU A 8 -16.48 4.88 -8.76
C LEU A 8 -15.95 3.45 -8.60
N SER A 9 -16.84 2.56 -8.19
CA SER A 9 -16.46 1.17 -7.93
C SER A 9 -16.40 0.41 -9.25
N VAL A 10 -15.34 -0.34 -9.47
CA VAL A 10 -15.19 -1.27 -10.59
C VAL A 10 -15.40 -2.67 -10.04
N ARG A 11 -16.45 -3.33 -10.51
CA ARG A 11 -16.80 -4.71 -10.17
C ARG A 11 -16.53 -5.60 -11.37
N VAL A 12 -15.75 -6.66 -11.16
CA VAL A 12 -15.40 -7.62 -12.20
C VAL A 12 -16.11 -8.94 -11.89
N TRP A 13 -16.93 -9.41 -12.82
CA TRP A 13 -17.65 -10.68 -12.71
C TRP A 13 -17.22 -11.63 -13.82
N ALA A 14 -16.96 -12.90 -13.46
CA ALA A 14 -16.78 -13.97 -14.42
C ALA A 14 -18.15 -14.47 -14.90
N ILE A 15 -18.31 -14.67 -16.20
CA ILE A 15 -19.44 -15.39 -16.76
C ILE A 15 -19.04 -16.82 -17.09
N ASP A 16 -19.81 -17.78 -16.59
CA ASP A 16 -19.58 -19.19 -16.86
C ASP A 16 -20.13 -19.61 -18.25
N ARG A 17 -20.20 -20.92 -18.50
CA ARG A 17 -20.74 -21.47 -19.75
C ARG A 17 -22.27 -21.44 -19.80
N ASP A 18 -22.92 -21.45 -18.66
CA ASP A 18 -24.38 -21.48 -18.51
C ASP A 18 -24.99 -20.06 -18.50
N GLY A 19 -24.14 -19.04 -18.34
CA GLY A 19 -24.48 -17.63 -18.33
C GLY A 19 -24.56 -17.01 -16.93
N ASP A 20 -24.24 -17.78 -15.89
CA ASP A 20 -24.25 -17.29 -14.51
C ASP A 20 -23.04 -16.40 -14.24
N LEU A 21 -23.25 -15.39 -13.40
CA LEU A 21 -22.26 -14.38 -13.05
C LEU A 21 -21.69 -14.65 -11.67
N GLU A 22 -20.38 -14.86 -11.61
CA GLU A 22 -19.63 -15.05 -10.37
C GLU A 22 -18.78 -13.80 -10.07
N PRO A 23 -18.89 -13.19 -8.88
CA PRO A 23 -18.07 -12.03 -8.54
C PRO A 23 -16.61 -12.43 -8.33
N LEU A 24 -15.69 -11.78 -9.06
CA LEU A 24 -14.24 -12.00 -8.90
C LEU A 24 -13.61 -10.96 -7.95
N ILE A 25 -13.79 -9.68 -8.25
CA ILE A 25 -13.20 -8.59 -7.47
C ILE A 25 -14.09 -7.34 -7.52
N SER A 26 -14.08 -6.59 -6.43
CA SER A 26 -14.57 -5.21 -6.35
C SER A 26 -13.43 -4.32 -5.91
N ALA A 27 -13.11 -3.29 -6.70
CA ALA A 27 -12.01 -2.38 -6.44
C ALA A 27 -12.30 -0.98 -7.00
N ASP A 28 -11.57 0.03 -6.53
CA ASP A 28 -11.65 1.38 -7.10
C ASP A 28 -10.94 1.46 -8.45
N GLU A 29 -11.25 2.46 -9.27
CA GLU A 29 -10.54 2.72 -10.55
C GLU A 29 -9.01 2.84 -10.40
N SER A 30 -8.54 3.27 -9.23
CA SER A 30 -7.10 3.35 -8.93
C SER A 30 -6.38 2.00 -8.95
N HIS A 31 -7.10 0.90 -8.69
CA HIS A 31 -6.60 -0.47 -8.83
C HIS A 31 -6.15 -0.75 -10.26
N PHE A 32 -6.92 -0.26 -11.24
CA PHE A 32 -6.65 -0.41 -12.67
C PHE A 32 -5.77 0.71 -13.22
N ARG A 33 -5.02 1.41 -12.35
CA ARG A 33 -4.15 2.54 -12.73
C ARG A 33 -4.87 3.64 -13.50
N GLY A 34 -6.16 3.84 -13.21
CA GLY A 34 -6.98 4.90 -13.77
C GLY A 34 -7.66 4.57 -15.11
N SER A 35 -7.57 3.32 -15.60
CA SER A 35 -8.31 2.90 -16.79
C SER A 35 -9.00 1.56 -16.57
N VAL A 36 -10.33 1.54 -16.69
CA VAL A 36 -11.11 0.30 -16.61
C VAL A 36 -10.88 -0.54 -17.87
N PRO A 37 -10.62 -1.86 -17.75
CA PRO A 37 -10.40 -2.75 -18.90
C PRO A 37 -11.53 -2.65 -19.94
N ASP A 38 -11.17 -2.69 -21.22
CA ASP A 38 -12.12 -2.62 -22.34
C ASP A 38 -12.35 -3.99 -22.98
N VAL A 39 -13.40 -4.09 -23.80
CA VAL A 39 -13.76 -5.32 -24.51
C VAL A 39 -12.62 -5.76 -25.43
N GLY A 40 -12.24 -7.02 -25.29
CA GLY A 40 -11.10 -7.61 -26.01
C GLY A 40 -9.79 -7.59 -25.22
N ASP A 41 -9.71 -6.83 -24.13
CA ASP A 41 -8.56 -6.89 -23.24
C ASP A 41 -8.44 -8.27 -22.59
N THR A 42 -7.20 -8.67 -22.31
CA THR A 42 -6.88 -9.85 -21.50
C THR A 42 -6.61 -9.40 -20.08
N TYR A 43 -7.36 -9.95 -19.14
CA TYR A 43 -7.23 -9.72 -17.72
C TYR A 43 -6.60 -10.95 -17.06
N VAL A 44 -5.54 -10.73 -16.28
CA VAL A 44 -4.84 -11.79 -15.55
C VAL A 44 -5.04 -11.58 -14.07
N MET A 45 -5.59 -12.57 -13.38
CA MET A 45 -5.78 -12.54 -11.94
C MET A 45 -4.86 -13.55 -11.27
N TRP A 46 -4.01 -13.07 -10.36
CA TRP A 46 -3.19 -13.91 -9.50
C TRP A 46 -3.99 -14.33 -8.27
N HIS A 47 -3.90 -15.62 -7.94
CA HIS A 47 -4.49 -16.28 -6.79
C HIS A 47 -3.40 -16.68 -5.79
N LEU A 48 -3.81 -17.38 -4.72
CA LEU A 48 -2.88 -17.95 -3.75
C LEU A 48 -1.94 -18.97 -4.43
N HIS A 49 -0.72 -19.09 -3.90
CA HIS A 49 0.31 -20.04 -4.36
C HIS A 49 0.84 -19.80 -5.79
N ASP A 50 0.94 -18.53 -6.21
CA ASP A 50 1.44 -18.13 -7.54
C ASP A 50 0.64 -18.74 -8.71
N ALA A 51 -0.57 -19.22 -8.45
CA ALA A 51 -1.50 -19.64 -9.50
C ALA A 51 -2.15 -18.40 -10.11
N TYR A 52 -2.34 -18.38 -11.42
CA TYR A 52 -3.10 -17.33 -12.09
C TYR A 52 -4.05 -17.91 -13.12
N GLN A 53 -5.09 -17.14 -13.42
CA GLN A 53 -6.06 -17.44 -14.46
C GLN A 53 -6.15 -16.29 -15.44
N PHE A 54 -6.44 -16.66 -16.69
CA PHE A 54 -6.64 -15.72 -17.77
C PHE A 54 -8.11 -15.54 -18.05
N TYR A 55 -8.48 -14.29 -18.26
CA TYR A 55 -9.83 -13.91 -18.59
C TYR A 55 -9.81 -12.98 -19.79
N SER A 56 -10.81 -13.10 -20.66
CA SER A 56 -11.07 -12.13 -21.73
C SER A 56 -12.24 -11.25 -21.35
N VAL A 57 -12.07 -9.93 -21.42
CA VAL A 57 -13.14 -8.96 -21.18
C VAL A 57 -14.17 -9.05 -22.32
N GLN A 58 -15.38 -9.43 -21.96
CA GLN A 58 -16.48 -9.62 -22.92
C GLN A 58 -17.34 -8.37 -23.05
N ARG A 59 -17.62 -7.69 -21.92
CA ARG A 59 -18.51 -6.52 -21.86
C ARG A 59 -18.08 -5.59 -20.74
N ARG A 60 -18.38 -4.31 -20.93
CA ARG A 60 -18.24 -3.26 -19.91
C ARG A 60 -19.52 -2.44 -19.87
N TYR A 61 -20.08 -2.27 -18.67
CA TYR A 61 -21.28 -1.49 -18.42
C TYR A 61 -20.97 -0.41 -17.39
N PHE A 62 -21.41 0.82 -17.66
CA PHE A 62 -21.53 1.82 -16.60
C PHE A 62 -22.92 1.68 -15.99
N ILE A 63 -22.98 1.37 -14.70
CA ILE A 63 -24.22 1.24 -13.94
C ILE A 63 -24.49 2.58 -13.29
N ASP A 64 -25.61 3.19 -13.67
CA ASP A 64 -26.09 4.46 -13.12
C ASP A 64 -27.26 4.17 -12.15
N SER A 65 -26.95 3.94 -10.87
CA SER A 65 -27.94 3.55 -9.86
C SER A 65 -28.49 4.75 -9.10
N VAL A 66 -29.81 4.79 -8.89
CA VAL A 66 -30.49 5.87 -8.16
C VAL A 66 -30.02 6.05 -6.70
N ASP A 67 -29.37 5.04 -6.12
CA ASP A 67 -28.93 5.01 -4.72
C ASP A 67 -27.49 5.53 -4.52
N ASN A 68 -26.95 6.29 -5.47
CA ASN A 68 -25.55 6.72 -5.50
C ASN A 68 -24.53 5.56 -5.62
N ASP A 69 -25.00 4.35 -5.95
CA ASP A 69 -24.15 3.17 -6.22
C ASP A 69 -23.82 3.08 -7.72
N HIS A 70 -23.11 4.09 -8.22
CA HIS A 70 -22.68 4.15 -9.62
C HIS A 70 -21.30 3.54 -9.79
N GLY A 71 -21.07 2.87 -10.91
CA GLY A 71 -19.76 2.26 -11.15
C GLY A 71 -19.67 1.46 -12.42
N TRP A 72 -18.48 0.94 -12.67
CA TRP A 72 -18.21 0.07 -13.80
C TRP A 72 -18.43 -1.39 -13.43
N CYS A 73 -19.20 -2.10 -14.25
CA CYS A 73 -19.29 -3.55 -14.22
C CYS A 73 -18.57 -4.11 -15.45
N VAL A 74 -17.54 -4.90 -15.21
CA VAL A 74 -16.73 -5.57 -16.25
C VAL A 74 -17.07 -7.06 -16.21
N ILE A 75 -17.58 -7.57 -17.32
CA ILE A 75 -17.88 -8.99 -17.47
C ILE A 75 -16.73 -9.65 -18.21
N VAL A 76 -16.15 -10.66 -17.59
CA VAL A 76 -15.03 -11.42 -18.14
C VAL A 76 -15.39 -12.89 -18.30
N ARG A 77 -14.72 -13.60 -19.22
CA ARG A 77 -14.86 -15.05 -19.39
C ARG A 77 -13.50 -15.68 -19.24
N GLU A 78 -13.40 -16.76 -18.47
CA GLU A 78 -12.17 -17.55 -18.38
C GLU A 78 -11.79 -18.10 -19.75
N ILE A 79 -10.51 -17.99 -20.10
CA ILE A 79 -9.96 -18.48 -21.36
C ILE A 79 -8.79 -19.42 -21.09
N GLU A 80 -8.61 -20.38 -21.99
CA GLU A 80 -7.43 -21.25 -21.95
C GLU A 80 -6.16 -20.43 -22.19
N SER A 81 -5.11 -20.78 -21.45
CA SER A 81 -3.83 -20.09 -21.59
C SER A 81 -3.13 -20.47 -22.89
N ALA A 82 -2.52 -19.47 -23.53
CA ALA A 82 -1.63 -19.67 -24.67
C ALA A 82 -0.17 -19.48 -24.24
N PRO A 83 0.80 -20.17 -24.87
CA PRO A 83 2.22 -20.04 -24.52
C PRO A 83 2.74 -18.60 -24.48
N GLN A 84 2.22 -17.73 -25.35
CA GLN A 84 2.57 -16.32 -25.37
C GLN A 84 2.06 -15.57 -24.13
N MET A 85 0.85 -15.89 -23.65
CA MET A 85 0.27 -15.26 -22.46
C MET A 85 1.04 -15.65 -21.21
N GLU A 86 1.40 -16.93 -21.11
CA GLU A 86 2.25 -17.48 -20.04
C GLU A 86 3.62 -16.77 -19.99
N ALA A 87 4.25 -16.56 -21.16
CA ALA A 87 5.51 -15.84 -21.26
C ALA A 87 5.40 -14.41 -20.73
N VAL A 88 4.33 -13.68 -21.07
CA VAL A 88 4.11 -12.31 -20.58
C VAL A 88 3.99 -12.27 -19.06
N VAL A 89 3.18 -13.17 -18.47
CA VAL A 89 2.98 -13.21 -17.02
C VAL A 89 4.27 -13.58 -16.28
N LYS A 90 5.03 -14.53 -16.82
CA LYS A 90 6.32 -14.93 -16.29
C LYS A 90 7.32 -13.77 -16.27
N GLU A 91 7.54 -13.13 -17.42
CA GLU A 91 8.49 -12.01 -17.53
C GLU A 91 8.06 -10.84 -16.63
N TRP A 92 6.76 -10.53 -16.57
CA TRP A 92 6.23 -9.51 -15.66
C TRP A 92 6.55 -9.82 -14.19
N GLY A 93 6.37 -11.07 -13.77
CA GLY A 93 6.66 -11.52 -12.41
C GLY A 93 8.15 -11.53 -12.08
N GLU A 94 9.01 -11.87 -13.04
CA GLU A 94 10.48 -11.83 -12.89
C GLU A 94 10.98 -10.38 -12.77
N GLU A 95 10.54 -9.49 -13.66
CA GLU A 95 10.90 -8.08 -13.63
C GLU A 95 10.41 -7.40 -12.34
N THR A 96 9.17 -7.67 -11.92
CA THR A 96 8.63 -7.12 -10.67
C THR A 96 9.46 -7.56 -9.45
N ARG A 97 9.89 -8.84 -9.40
CA ARG A 97 10.73 -9.35 -8.32
C ARG A 97 12.11 -8.70 -8.34
N PHE A 98 12.72 -8.58 -9.51
CA PHE A 98 14.01 -7.92 -9.70
C PHE A 98 14.00 -6.49 -9.14
N TRP A 99 13.03 -5.67 -9.54
CA TRP A 99 12.93 -4.29 -9.05
C TRP A 99 12.65 -4.22 -7.56
N ARG A 100 11.81 -5.12 -7.02
CA ARG A 100 11.54 -5.18 -5.58
C ARG A 100 12.80 -5.48 -4.77
N ASP A 101 13.64 -6.39 -5.25
CA ASP A 101 14.88 -6.76 -4.56
C ASP A 101 15.90 -5.61 -4.58
N ILE A 102 15.97 -4.86 -5.69
CA ILE A 102 16.79 -3.63 -5.77
C ILE A 102 16.29 -2.58 -4.78
N SER A 103 14.99 -2.26 -4.81
CA SER A 103 14.43 -1.25 -3.90
C SER A 103 14.67 -1.60 -2.44
N LYS A 104 14.54 -2.88 -2.08
CA LYS A 104 14.84 -3.36 -0.73
C LYS A 104 16.32 -3.21 -0.37
N ALA A 105 17.24 -3.55 -1.28
CA ALA A 105 18.67 -3.40 -1.04
C ALA A 105 19.07 -1.92 -0.84
N GLU A 106 18.50 -1.01 -1.63
CA GLU A 106 18.71 0.43 -1.50
C GLU A 106 18.15 0.97 -0.17
N GLU A 107 16.96 0.53 0.23
CA GLU A 107 16.36 0.88 1.51
C GLU A 107 17.19 0.37 2.69
N ASP A 108 17.70 -0.86 2.62
CA ASP A 108 18.55 -1.46 3.65
C ASP A 108 19.90 -0.73 3.78
N GLU A 109 20.50 -0.29 2.67
CA GLU A 109 21.72 0.54 2.69
C GLU A 109 21.45 1.94 3.28
N ARG A 110 20.33 2.57 2.89
CA ARG A 110 19.90 3.86 3.45
C ARG A 110 19.64 3.76 4.95
N ASN A 111 18.97 2.70 5.39
CA ASN A 111 18.70 2.49 6.81
C ASN A 111 19.99 2.24 7.60
N ARG A 112 20.95 1.49 7.05
CA ARG A 112 22.26 1.26 7.69
C ARG A 112 23.07 2.55 7.82
N SER A 113 23.13 3.37 6.77
CA SER A 113 23.84 4.66 6.81
C SER A 113 23.21 5.63 7.82
N LEU A 114 21.88 5.76 7.83
CA LEU A 114 21.17 6.58 8.82
C LEU A 114 21.39 6.09 10.26
N GLN A 115 21.40 4.78 10.49
CA GLN A 115 21.71 4.22 11.80
C GLN A 115 23.15 4.54 12.23
N ALA A 116 24.13 4.37 11.33
CA ALA A 116 25.53 4.67 11.61
C ALA A 116 25.75 6.16 11.94
N GLU A 117 25.11 7.06 11.17
CA GLU A 117 25.14 8.50 11.43
C GLU A 117 24.49 8.86 12.75
N ARG A 118 23.31 8.28 13.05
CA ARG A 118 22.62 8.49 14.33
C ARG A 118 23.49 8.05 15.50
N THR A 119 24.12 6.87 15.42
CA THR A 119 25.04 6.37 16.44
C THR A 119 26.22 7.33 16.64
N ARG A 120 26.84 7.82 15.56
CA ARG A 120 27.93 8.81 15.63
C ARG A 120 27.50 10.08 16.38
N LEU A 121 26.37 10.67 16.00
CA LEU A 121 25.85 11.89 16.61
C LEU A 121 25.51 11.70 18.10
N THR A 122 24.93 10.56 18.48
CA THR A 122 24.69 10.26 19.91
C THR A 122 25.97 10.05 20.71
N ARG A 123 27.02 9.48 20.11
CA ARG A 123 28.32 9.27 20.78
C ARG A 123 29.05 10.59 21.00
N GLU A 124 29.04 11.49 20.03
CA GLU A 124 29.61 12.84 20.16
C GLU A 124 28.87 13.65 21.23
N LYS A 125 27.54 13.49 21.36
CA LYS A 125 26.74 14.17 22.38
C LYS A 125 26.98 13.65 23.81
N ALA A 126 27.28 12.36 23.98
CA ALA A 126 27.59 11.76 25.28
C ALA A 126 28.99 12.14 25.82
N GLY A 127 29.91 12.56 24.94
CA GLY A 127 31.25 13.04 25.32
C GLY A 127 31.31 14.50 25.77
N ASN A 128 30.24 15.27 25.57
CA ASN A 128 30.19 16.72 25.82
C ASN A 128 29.38 17.08 27.08
N ASN A 129 29.47 16.28 28.14
CA ASN A 129 29.00 16.73 29.45
C ASN A 129 29.95 17.85 29.95
N PRO A 130 29.44 19.06 30.28
CA PRO A 130 30.25 20.08 30.92
C PRO A 130 30.76 19.55 32.27
N PRO A 131 31.98 19.90 32.70
CA PRO A 131 32.50 19.47 33.98
C PRO A 131 31.59 19.96 35.10
N ASP A 132 31.20 19.00 35.94
CA ASP A 132 30.41 19.14 37.15
C ASP A 132 31.12 20.10 38.12
N ASN A 133 30.77 21.38 38.08
CA ASN A 133 31.22 22.34 39.09
C ASN A 133 30.18 23.45 39.28
N ALA A 134 29.09 23.13 39.97
CA ALA A 134 28.23 24.13 40.57
C ALA A 134 27.98 23.74 42.02
N GLN A 135 28.87 24.22 42.90
CA GLN A 135 28.70 24.23 44.35
C GLN A 135 27.27 24.66 44.72
N SER A 136 26.44 23.71 45.14
CA SER A 136 25.16 24.00 45.76
C SER A 136 25.43 24.61 47.15
N LYS A 137 25.51 25.94 47.21
CA LYS A 137 25.44 26.66 48.48
C LYS A 137 24.06 26.37 49.09
N SER A 138 24.06 25.62 50.19
CA SER A 138 22.90 25.38 51.03
C SER A 138 22.32 26.72 51.54
N ILE A 139 21.18 27.14 50.99
CA ILE A 139 20.39 28.24 51.54
C ILE A 139 19.67 27.69 52.78
N LYS A 140 20.12 28.09 53.97
CA LYS A 140 19.40 27.85 55.23
C LYS A 140 18.13 28.70 55.24
N ILE A 141 16.97 28.08 55.02
CA ILE A 141 15.68 28.72 55.25
C ILE A 141 15.41 28.70 56.75
N ASN A 142 15.48 29.88 57.37
CA ASN A 142 15.19 30.10 58.77
C ASN A 142 13.66 30.10 58.96
N LYS A 143 13.11 29.16 59.72
CA LYS A 143 11.69 29.12 60.09
C LYS A 143 11.43 30.14 61.19
N SER A 144 10.79 31.25 60.85
CA SER A 144 10.17 32.16 61.83
C SER A 144 8.66 31.96 61.83
N ARG A 145 8.20 31.19 62.82
CA ARG A 145 6.82 31.10 63.29
C ARG A 145 6.55 32.37 64.10
N THR A 146 5.50 33.15 63.80
CA THR A 146 4.74 33.92 64.80
C THR A 146 3.35 34.27 64.27
N THR A 147 2.41 34.09 65.19
CA THR A 147 0.97 34.07 65.15
C THR A 147 0.30 35.43 64.94
N ARG A 148 -0.90 35.36 64.37
CA ARG A 148 -1.89 36.42 64.25
C ARG A 148 -2.87 36.29 65.43
N THR A 149 -2.97 37.35 66.22
CA THR A 149 -4.14 37.73 67.04
C THR A 149 -4.07 39.23 67.20
#